data_AF-A0A9W6TSG1-F1
#
_entry.id   AF-A0A9W6TSG1-F1
#
_cell.length_a   1.000
_cell.length_b   1.000
_cell.length_c   1.000
_cell.angle_alpha   90.00
_cell.angle_beta   90.00
_cell.angle_gamma   90.00
#
_symmetry.space_group_name_H-M   'P 1'
#
loop_
_entity.id
_entity.type
_entity.pdbx_description
1 polymer ?
#
loop_
_entity_poly.entity_id
_entity_poly.type
_entity_poly.pdbx_seq_one_letter_code
_entity_poly.pdbx_strand_id
1 'polypeptide(L)'
;MLKSHRCSDFGMESQQFPGDGVVTGRGLINGRLTFVFSQDFTVFGGSLSETYAEKIVKIMKKAMELGAPVIGLNDSGGARIQEGVASLAGYADIFQLNVMASGVIPQLTMVMGPCAGGAVYSPAITDYIFMCRDSSYMFVTGPDVVKTVTNEEVTQEELGGAATHTKTSGVAHCAFDNDVEAIREMRRFFDFLPLNNKEKPPVRKSDDDRNRPVPTLESIVPPDPNVPYNMKDIINQLVDSFDFFEIMPDYAKNIIVGFGRMEGRVVGIVANQPMELAGCLDINSSVKGARFVRFCDSFNIPIVTLVDVPGFLPGTDQEYGGIIRHGAKLLYAFAEATVPKITIITRKAYGGAYDVMSSKHLRGDINYA
;
A
#
# COMPACT_ATOMS: atom_id res chain seq x y z
N MET A 1 15.80 -14.50 -19.46
CA MET A 1 15.51 -14.87 -20.88
C MET A 1 15.63 -13.60 -21.67
N LEU A 2 16.60 -13.51 -22.57
CA LEU A 2 16.66 -12.44 -23.55
C LEU A 2 15.59 -12.75 -24.60
N LYS A 3 14.62 -11.85 -24.74
CA LYS A 3 13.50 -11.96 -25.68
C LYS A 3 13.29 -10.59 -26.31
N SER A 4 13.12 -10.54 -27.62
CA SER A 4 12.72 -9.34 -28.37
C SER A 4 11.25 -9.46 -28.76
N HIS A 5 10.59 -8.34 -29.07
CA HIS A 5 9.25 -8.40 -29.65
C HIS A 5 9.22 -9.14 -30.98
N ARG A 6 8.03 -9.65 -31.30
CA ARG A 6 7.73 -10.38 -32.54
C ARG A 6 6.90 -9.57 -33.53
N CYS A 7 6.57 -8.32 -33.18
CA CYS A 7 5.79 -7.42 -34.03
C CYS A 7 6.58 -7.03 -35.29
N SER A 8 5.91 -7.16 -36.45
CA SER A 8 6.36 -6.70 -37.77
C SER A 8 5.45 -5.60 -38.35
N ASP A 9 4.54 -5.08 -37.55
CA ASP A 9 3.66 -3.98 -37.96
C ASP A 9 4.37 -2.64 -37.71
N PHE A 10 3.98 -1.61 -38.47
CA PHE A 10 4.47 -0.23 -38.31
C PHE A 10 6.02 -0.08 -38.33
N GLY A 11 6.73 -0.99 -39.00
CA GLY A 11 8.20 -0.96 -39.12
C GLY A 11 8.96 -1.44 -37.87
N MET A 12 8.25 -2.03 -36.90
CA MET A 12 8.83 -2.52 -35.65
C MET A 12 9.94 -3.55 -35.87
N GLU A 13 9.87 -4.34 -36.95
CA GLU A 13 10.88 -5.36 -37.30
C GLU A 13 12.31 -4.80 -37.43
N SER A 14 12.43 -3.50 -37.72
CA SER A 14 13.71 -2.82 -37.87
C SER A 14 14.38 -2.39 -36.55
N GLN A 15 13.64 -2.41 -35.44
CA GLN A 15 14.11 -1.95 -34.13
C GLN A 15 13.95 -3.06 -33.09
N GLN A 16 14.93 -3.96 -32.96
CA GLN A 16 14.86 -5.02 -31.95
C GLN A 16 15.82 -4.79 -30.79
N PHE A 17 15.25 -4.64 -29.58
CA PHE A 17 16.03 -4.52 -28.35
C PHE A 17 15.99 -5.83 -27.56
N PRO A 18 17.14 -6.47 -27.28
CA PRO A 18 17.18 -7.66 -26.45
C PRO A 18 16.61 -7.37 -25.06
N GLY A 19 15.59 -8.13 -24.66
CA GLY A 19 14.91 -7.94 -23.39
C GLY A 19 13.60 -7.15 -23.49
N ASP A 20 13.38 -6.45 -24.60
CA ASP A 20 12.10 -5.84 -24.98
C ASP A 20 11.54 -4.81 -23.99
N GLY A 21 12.40 -4.13 -23.24
CA GLY A 21 12.04 -3.02 -22.36
C GLY A 21 11.65 -3.38 -20.93
N VAL A 22 11.94 -4.62 -20.49
CA VAL A 22 11.80 -5.00 -19.08
C VAL A 22 12.93 -5.92 -18.63
N VAL A 23 13.55 -5.63 -17.49
CA VAL A 23 14.47 -6.54 -16.81
C VAL A 23 13.66 -7.37 -15.82
N THR A 24 13.77 -8.71 -15.86
CA THR A 24 13.06 -9.59 -14.93
C THR A 24 14.01 -10.60 -14.29
N GLY A 25 13.81 -10.91 -13.01
CA GLY A 25 14.68 -11.80 -12.28
C GLY A 25 14.20 -12.14 -10.88
N ARG A 26 15.12 -12.72 -10.11
CA ARG A 26 14.96 -13.00 -8.69
C ARG A 26 16.25 -12.66 -7.96
N GLY A 27 16.15 -12.34 -6.69
CA GLY A 27 17.29 -12.00 -5.85
C GLY A 27 16.98 -12.23 -4.38
N LEU A 28 17.87 -11.73 -3.53
CA LEU A 28 17.70 -11.77 -2.08
C LEU A 28 17.64 -10.33 -1.54
N ILE A 29 16.63 -10.05 -0.73
CA ILE A 29 16.61 -8.88 0.15
C ILE A 29 16.83 -9.42 1.57
N ASN A 30 17.94 -9.01 2.18
CA ASN A 30 18.36 -9.45 3.52
C ASN A 30 18.35 -10.99 3.67
N GLY A 31 18.86 -11.68 2.64
CA GLY A 31 18.95 -13.14 2.58
C GLY A 31 17.65 -13.85 2.19
N ARG A 32 16.55 -13.13 1.99
CA ARG A 32 15.22 -13.70 1.72
C ARG A 32 14.83 -13.54 0.25
N LEU A 33 14.28 -14.59 -0.34
CA LEU A 33 13.95 -14.66 -1.77
C LEU A 33 12.88 -13.66 -2.16
N THR A 34 13.08 -12.96 -3.28
CA THR A 34 12.08 -12.12 -3.93
C THR A 34 12.23 -12.18 -5.46
N PHE A 35 11.14 -11.92 -6.18
CA PHE A 35 11.12 -11.74 -7.62
C PHE A 35 10.95 -10.26 -7.95
N VAL A 36 11.55 -9.83 -9.07
CA VAL A 36 11.51 -8.42 -9.47
C VAL A 36 11.36 -8.27 -10.97
N PHE A 37 10.56 -7.31 -11.39
CA PHE A 37 10.63 -6.73 -12.73
C PHE A 37 10.93 -5.23 -12.64
N SER A 38 11.75 -4.73 -13.55
CA SER A 38 12.07 -3.31 -13.69
C SER A 38 11.85 -2.92 -15.14
N GLN A 39 10.96 -1.96 -15.34
CA GLN A 39 10.63 -1.44 -16.66
C GLN A 39 11.74 -0.51 -17.12
N ASP A 40 12.14 -0.59 -18.39
CA ASP A 40 13.21 0.23 -18.96
C ASP A 40 12.60 1.25 -19.92
N PHE A 41 12.47 2.50 -19.44
CA PHE A 41 11.87 3.58 -20.21
C PHE A 41 12.64 3.92 -21.48
N THR A 42 13.94 3.64 -21.53
CA THR A 42 14.78 3.95 -22.70
C THR A 42 14.43 3.08 -23.91
N VAL A 43 13.76 1.94 -23.69
CA VAL A 43 13.33 1.01 -24.74
C VAL A 43 11.85 1.21 -25.02
N PHE A 44 11.53 1.88 -26.13
CA PHE A 44 10.15 2.19 -26.54
C PHE A 44 9.31 2.90 -25.47
N GLY A 45 9.91 3.79 -24.66
CA GLY A 45 9.20 4.46 -23.56
C GLY A 45 8.71 3.50 -22.48
N GLY A 46 9.35 2.33 -22.34
CA GLY A 46 8.91 1.27 -21.44
C GLY A 46 7.56 0.66 -21.81
N SER A 47 7.08 0.87 -23.04
CA SER A 47 5.75 0.41 -23.48
C SER A 47 5.64 -1.11 -23.50
N LEU A 48 4.54 -1.62 -22.96
CA LEU A 48 4.30 -3.05 -22.79
C LEU A 48 3.89 -3.70 -24.12
N SER A 49 4.66 -4.68 -24.55
CA SER A 49 4.36 -5.63 -25.65
C SER A 49 3.87 -6.98 -25.13
N GLU A 50 3.49 -7.87 -26.04
CA GLU A 50 3.21 -9.27 -25.72
C GLU A 50 4.40 -9.95 -25.03
N THR A 51 5.60 -9.82 -25.59
CA THR A 51 6.80 -10.51 -25.10
C THR A 51 7.37 -9.92 -23.83
N TYR A 52 7.20 -8.62 -23.63
CA TYR A 52 7.40 -7.95 -22.35
C TYR A 52 6.50 -8.57 -21.29
N ALA A 53 5.21 -8.69 -21.56
CA ALA A 53 4.24 -9.23 -20.62
C ALA A 53 4.55 -10.69 -20.25
N GLU A 54 4.87 -11.54 -21.23
CA GLU A 54 5.28 -12.92 -21.00
C GLU A 54 6.47 -13.03 -20.02
N LYS A 55 7.41 -12.07 -20.04
CA LYS A 55 8.55 -12.06 -19.11
C LYS A 55 8.12 -11.74 -17.67
N ILE A 56 7.18 -10.82 -17.48
CA ILE A 56 6.60 -10.50 -16.18
C ILE A 56 5.76 -11.69 -15.68
N VAL A 57 4.85 -12.19 -16.52
CA VAL A 57 4.01 -13.37 -16.27
C VAL A 57 4.86 -14.56 -15.81
N LYS A 58 6.01 -14.79 -16.44
CA LYS A 58 6.92 -15.87 -16.07
C LYS A 58 7.41 -15.74 -14.63
N ILE A 59 7.87 -14.56 -14.21
CA ILE A 59 8.39 -14.39 -12.85
C ILE A 59 7.28 -14.39 -11.81
N MET A 60 6.09 -13.86 -12.12
CA MET A 60 4.94 -13.88 -11.22
C MET A 60 4.48 -15.31 -10.97
N LYS A 61 4.36 -16.14 -12.01
CA LYS A 61 4.07 -17.57 -11.88
C LYS A 61 5.12 -18.27 -11.00
N LYS A 62 6.40 -17.96 -11.18
CA LYS A 62 7.47 -18.58 -10.38
C LYS A 62 7.48 -18.11 -8.93
N ALA A 63 7.16 -16.84 -8.69
CA ALA A 63 7.03 -16.27 -7.36
C ALA A 63 5.90 -16.94 -6.58
N MET A 64 4.74 -17.13 -7.22
CA MET A 64 3.63 -17.88 -6.63
C MET A 64 3.97 -19.34 -6.37
N GLU A 65 4.65 -20.02 -7.31
CA GLU A 65 5.09 -21.41 -7.15
C GLU A 65 6.02 -21.59 -5.94
N LEU A 66 6.93 -20.64 -5.72
CA LEU A 66 7.90 -20.68 -4.63
C LEU A 66 7.43 -19.99 -3.34
N GLY A 67 6.25 -19.36 -3.34
CA GLY A 67 5.75 -18.58 -2.21
C GLY A 67 6.68 -17.41 -1.84
N ALA A 68 7.12 -16.64 -2.83
CA ALA A 68 7.99 -15.48 -2.64
C ALA A 68 7.34 -14.18 -3.12
N PRO A 69 7.63 -13.02 -2.50
CA PRO A 69 7.10 -11.73 -2.94
C PRO A 69 7.51 -11.35 -4.37
N VAL A 70 6.74 -10.47 -4.99
CA VAL A 70 7.05 -9.83 -6.27
C VAL A 70 7.13 -8.32 -6.09
N ILE A 71 8.18 -7.72 -6.64
CA ILE A 71 8.38 -6.27 -6.69
C ILE A 71 8.34 -5.79 -8.14
N GLY A 72 7.45 -4.85 -8.45
CA GLY A 72 7.42 -4.14 -9.73
C GLY A 72 8.04 -2.75 -9.59
N LEU A 73 9.07 -2.45 -10.39
CA LEU A 73 9.62 -1.10 -10.54
C LEU A 73 9.08 -0.53 -11.85
N ASN A 74 8.04 0.28 -11.73
CA ASN A 74 7.20 0.74 -12.83
C ASN A 74 7.69 2.08 -13.39
N ASP A 75 7.93 2.09 -14.69
CA ASP A 75 8.41 3.21 -15.50
C ASP A 75 8.03 2.93 -16.97
N SER A 76 6.78 3.21 -17.33
CA SER A 76 6.15 2.83 -18.60
C SER A 76 5.13 3.86 -19.09
N GLY A 77 5.29 4.24 -20.36
CA GLY A 77 4.33 5.06 -21.09
C GLY A 77 3.00 4.37 -21.42
N GLY A 78 2.81 3.09 -21.06
CA GLY A 78 1.55 2.37 -21.25
C GLY A 78 1.64 1.22 -22.27
N ALA A 79 0.56 1.03 -23.04
CA ALA A 79 0.48 -0.02 -24.05
C ALA A 79 1.36 0.30 -25.26
N ARG A 80 2.03 -0.71 -25.83
CA ARG A 80 2.71 -0.57 -27.11
C ARG A 80 1.66 -0.59 -28.23
N ILE A 81 1.25 0.59 -28.67
CA ILE A 81 0.17 0.80 -29.64
C ILE A 81 0.40 -0.01 -30.94
N GLN A 82 1.66 -0.12 -31.37
CA GLN A 82 2.05 -0.85 -32.57
C GLN A 82 1.71 -2.34 -32.52
N GLU A 83 1.55 -2.94 -31.33
CA GLU A 83 1.16 -4.34 -31.16
C GLU A 83 -0.34 -4.53 -30.94
N GLY A 84 -1.11 -3.43 -30.88
CA GLY A 84 -2.56 -3.43 -30.77
C GLY A 84 -3.07 -4.34 -29.64
N VAL A 85 -3.98 -5.27 -30.00
CA VAL A 85 -4.65 -6.15 -29.04
C VAL A 85 -3.69 -7.09 -28.31
N ALA A 86 -2.52 -7.42 -28.87
CA ALA A 86 -1.55 -8.29 -28.21
C ALA A 86 -0.94 -7.62 -26.96
N SER A 87 -0.70 -6.30 -27.01
CA SER A 87 -0.31 -5.52 -25.83
C SER A 87 -1.40 -5.53 -24.75
N LEU A 88 -2.67 -5.38 -25.14
CA LEU A 88 -3.80 -5.40 -24.21
C LEU A 88 -4.00 -6.79 -23.58
N ALA A 89 -3.82 -7.86 -24.35
CA ALA A 89 -3.83 -9.23 -23.84
C ALA A 89 -2.71 -9.45 -22.81
N GLY A 90 -1.51 -8.92 -23.08
CA GLY A 90 -0.40 -8.94 -22.13
C GLY A 90 -0.71 -8.25 -20.80
N TYR A 91 -1.42 -7.12 -20.83
CA TYR A 91 -1.93 -6.48 -19.61
C TYR A 91 -2.90 -7.39 -18.84
N ALA A 92 -3.88 -7.97 -19.54
CA ALA A 92 -4.86 -8.85 -18.92
C ALA A 92 -4.21 -10.08 -18.24
N ASP A 93 -3.19 -10.67 -18.87
CA ASP A 93 -2.43 -11.78 -18.30
C ASP A 93 -1.72 -11.40 -16.98
N ILE A 94 -1.16 -10.20 -16.91
CA ILE A 94 -0.54 -9.67 -15.68
C ILE A 94 -1.61 -9.41 -14.62
N PHE A 95 -2.72 -8.75 -14.98
CA PHE A 95 -3.79 -8.44 -14.03
C PHE A 95 -4.38 -9.70 -13.41
N GLN A 96 -4.62 -10.73 -14.22
CA GLN A 96 -5.12 -12.01 -13.75
C GLN A 96 -4.16 -12.62 -12.72
N LEU A 97 -2.85 -12.55 -12.94
CA LEU A 97 -1.88 -13.04 -11.97
C LEU A 97 -1.79 -12.18 -10.71
N ASN A 98 -1.98 -10.86 -10.82
CA ASN A 98 -2.04 -10.02 -9.61
C ASN A 98 -3.21 -10.43 -8.71
N VAL A 99 -4.38 -10.67 -9.31
CA VAL A 99 -5.56 -11.14 -8.58
C VAL A 99 -5.32 -12.51 -7.96
N MET A 100 -4.74 -13.45 -8.71
CA MET A 100 -4.45 -14.80 -8.20
C MET A 100 -3.38 -14.82 -7.10
N ALA A 101 -2.49 -13.83 -7.08
CA ALA A 101 -1.45 -13.67 -6.07
C ALA A 101 -1.91 -12.85 -4.83
N SER A 102 -3.05 -12.16 -4.92
CA SER A 102 -3.56 -11.28 -3.86
C SER A 102 -3.86 -12.07 -2.58
N GLY A 103 -3.25 -11.65 -1.46
CA GLY A 103 -3.34 -12.38 -0.19
C GLY A 103 -2.64 -13.74 -0.18
N VAL A 104 -1.83 -14.06 -1.21
CA VAL A 104 -1.03 -15.30 -1.31
C VAL A 104 0.45 -15.02 -1.15
N ILE A 105 0.97 -14.10 -1.96
CA ILE A 105 2.34 -13.56 -1.85
C ILE A 105 2.26 -12.03 -1.80
N PRO A 106 3.13 -11.35 -1.04
CA PRO A 106 3.15 -9.89 -1.06
C PRO A 106 3.54 -9.36 -2.45
N GLN A 107 2.77 -8.38 -2.92
CA GLN A 107 2.96 -7.70 -4.19
C GLN A 107 3.22 -6.23 -3.94
N LEU A 108 4.42 -5.78 -4.29
CA LEU A 108 4.88 -4.41 -4.03
C LEU A 108 5.13 -3.70 -5.35
N THR A 109 4.65 -2.46 -5.46
CA THR A 109 4.93 -1.60 -6.60
C THR A 109 5.72 -0.37 -6.14
N MET A 110 6.76 -0.04 -6.89
CA MET A 110 7.44 1.24 -6.85
C MET A 110 7.24 1.92 -8.21
N VAL A 111 6.59 3.07 -8.24
CA VAL A 111 6.46 3.91 -9.43
C VAL A 111 7.61 4.88 -9.44
N MET A 112 8.50 4.76 -10.43
CA MET A 112 9.76 5.50 -10.53
C MET A 112 9.81 6.39 -11.78
N GLY A 113 8.74 6.39 -12.56
CA GLY A 113 8.60 7.19 -13.77
C GLY A 113 7.13 7.32 -14.18
N PRO A 114 6.86 7.56 -15.48
CA PRO A 114 5.50 7.55 -16.01
C PRO A 114 4.81 6.21 -15.79
N CYS A 115 3.51 6.23 -15.51
CA CYS A 115 2.65 5.04 -15.55
C CYS A 115 1.27 5.44 -16.07
N ALA A 116 1.00 5.22 -17.35
CA ALA A 116 -0.20 5.74 -18.00
C ALA A 116 -1.11 4.65 -18.58
N GLY A 117 -2.41 4.93 -18.65
CA GLY A 117 -3.38 4.08 -19.33
C GLY A 117 -3.57 2.74 -18.61
N GLY A 118 -3.46 1.64 -19.34
CA GLY A 118 -3.60 0.29 -18.77
C GLY A 118 -2.55 -0.03 -17.70
N ALA A 119 -1.38 0.62 -17.73
CA ALA A 119 -0.28 0.33 -16.82
C ALA A 119 -0.63 0.53 -15.35
N VAL A 120 -1.55 1.44 -15.03
CA VAL A 120 -1.88 1.82 -13.64
C VAL A 120 -2.70 0.75 -12.91
N TYR A 121 -3.37 -0.14 -13.65
CA TYR A 121 -4.26 -1.11 -13.03
C TYR A 121 -3.53 -2.25 -12.34
N SER A 122 -2.34 -2.65 -12.81
CA SER A 122 -1.52 -3.65 -12.11
C SER A 122 -1.05 -3.14 -10.74
N PRO A 123 -0.42 -1.95 -10.61
CA PRO A 123 -0.17 -1.29 -9.32
C PRO A 123 -1.41 -1.24 -8.43
N ALA A 124 -2.56 -0.79 -8.95
CA ALA A 124 -3.79 -0.58 -8.17
C ALA A 124 -4.29 -1.83 -7.43
N ILE A 125 -4.03 -3.02 -7.99
CA ILE A 125 -4.42 -4.33 -7.45
C ILE A 125 -3.26 -5.08 -6.78
N THR A 126 -2.10 -4.45 -6.62
CA THR A 126 -1.03 -4.91 -5.70
C THR A 126 -1.30 -4.44 -4.27
N ASP A 127 -0.51 -4.88 -3.29
CA ASP A 127 -0.75 -4.60 -1.88
C ASP A 127 -0.34 -3.18 -1.51
N TYR A 128 0.86 -2.76 -1.93
CA TYR A 128 1.43 -1.45 -1.61
C TYR A 128 2.04 -0.79 -2.85
N ILE A 129 1.75 0.49 -3.00
CA ILE A 129 2.24 1.35 -4.09
C ILE A 129 3.04 2.48 -3.46
N PHE A 130 4.32 2.56 -3.78
CA PHE A 130 5.19 3.67 -3.43
C PHE A 130 5.54 4.47 -4.68
N MET A 131 5.76 5.77 -4.54
CA MET A 131 6.07 6.67 -5.64
C MET A 131 7.32 7.51 -5.36
N CYS A 132 8.02 7.94 -6.40
CA CYS A 132 9.09 8.94 -6.30
C CYS A 132 8.52 10.34 -6.57
N ARG A 133 8.79 11.30 -5.68
CA ARG A 133 8.33 12.69 -5.84
C ARG A 133 8.97 13.32 -7.07
N ASP A 134 8.20 14.14 -7.77
CA ASP A 134 8.61 14.95 -8.91
C ASP A 134 9.13 14.19 -10.16
N SER A 135 9.40 12.88 -10.04
CA SER A 135 9.87 12.02 -11.14
C SER A 135 8.87 10.95 -11.57
N SER A 136 7.78 10.74 -10.82
CA SER A 136 6.80 9.68 -11.11
C SER A 136 5.37 10.19 -11.09
N TYR A 137 4.52 9.59 -11.93
CA TYR A 137 3.10 9.91 -11.98
C TYR A 137 2.26 8.72 -12.48
N MET A 138 0.98 8.69 -12.10
CA MET A 138 0.02 7.70 -12.57
C MET A 138 -1.31 8.33 -13.01
N PHE A 139 -1.85 7.90 -14.16
CA PHE A 139 -3.23 8.25 -14.54
C PHE A 139 -3.78 7.29 -15.59
N VAL A 140 -5.10 7.11 -15.59
CA VAL A 140 -5.78 6.33 -16.64
C VAL A 140 -5.78 7.10 -17.96
N THR A 141 -6.01 8.41 -17.91
CA THR A 141 -6.12 9.28 -19.08
C THR A 141 -5.20 10.46 -18.91
N GLY A 142 -4.36 10.75 -19.90
CA GLY A 142 -3.38 11.84 -19.81
C GLY A 142 -3.99 13.24 -19.92
N PRO A 143 -3.24 14.28 -19.50
CA PRO A 143 -3.74 15.66 -19.46
C PRO A 143 -4.27 16.20 -20.78
N ASP A 144 -3.64 15.86 -21.90
CA ASP A 144 -4.06 16.33 -23.23
C ASP A 144 -5.47 15.85 -23.60
N VAL A 145 -5.82 14.63 -23.20
CA VAL A 145 -7.16 14.06 -23.42
C VAL A 145 -8.16 14.67 -22.44
N VAL A 146 -7.76 14.88 -21.18
CA VAL A 146 -8.59 15.59 -20.19
C VAL A 146 -8.97 16.97 -20.71
N LYS A 147 -7.99 17.76 -21.19
CA LYS A 147 -8.22 19.07 -21.79
C LYS A 147 -9.18 19.02 -22.97
N THR A 148 -8.98 18.09 -23.89
CA THR A 148 -9.80 17.99 -25.10
C THR A 148 -11.25 17.61 -24.80
N VAL A 149 -11.50 16.78 -23.79
CA VAL A 149 -12.83 16.25 -23.47
C VAL A 149 -13.61 17.12 -22.48
N THR A 150 -12.91 17.72 -21.51
CA THR A 150 -13.53 18.41 -20.37
C THR A 150 -13.27 19.91 -20.35
N ASN A 151 -12.36 20.41 -21.20
CA ASN A 151 -11.80 21.77 -21.14
C ASN A 151 -11.06 22.09 -19.83
N GLU A 152 -10.71 21.08 -19.04
CA GLU A 152 -9.89 21.24 -17.83
C GLU A 152 -8.41 21.26 -18.20
N GLU A 153 -7.69 22.32 -17.81
CA GLU A 153 -6.24 22.40 -17.94
C GLU A 153 -5.59 21.96 -16.63
N VAL A 154 -4.81 20.89 -16.69
CA VAL A 154 -4.11 20.30 -15.55
C VAL A 154 -2.75 19.79 -16.00
N THR A 155 -1.72 19.91 -15.17
CA THR A 155 -0.39 19.35 -15.47
C THR A 155 -0.32 17.86 -15.14
N GLN A 156 0.73 17.16 -15.60
CA GLN A 156 0.96 15.74 -15.23
C GLN A 156 1.10 15.56 -13.72
N GLU A 157 1.84 16.46 -13.06
CA GLU A 157 2.07 16.41 -11.61
C GLU A 157 0.78 16.68 -10.83
N GLU A 158 -0.03 17.66 -11.25
CA GLU A 158 -1.32 17.92 -10.60
C GLU A 158 -2.30 16.76 -10.80
N LEU A 159 -2.36 16.19 -12.01
CA LEU A 159 -3.30 15.11 -12.34
C LEU A 159 -2.98 13.80 -11.62
N GLY A 160 -1.70 13.43 -11.56
CA GLY A 160 -1.28 12.08 -11.18
C GLY A 160 0.06 12.00 -10.47
N GLY A 161 0.62 13.12 -10.03
CA GLY A 161 1.87 13.15 -9.30
C GLY A 161 1.80 12.46 -7.93
N ALA A 162 2.97 12.24 -7.34
CA ALA A 162 3.10 11.55 -6.06
C ALA A 162 2.31 12.24 -4.94
N ALA A 163 2.24 13.58 -4.94
CA ALA A 163 1.48 14.34 -3.96
C ALA A 163 -0.03 14.11 -4.11
N THR A 164 -0.56 14.13 -5.34
CA THR A 164 -1.98 13.87 -5.63
C THR A 164 -2.38 12.47 -5.18
N HIS A 165 -1.51 11.48 -5.35
CA HIS A 165 -1.79 10.10 -4.94
C HIS A 165 -1.60 9.80 -3.46
N THR A 166 -0.73 10.52 -2.76
CA THR A 166 -0.50 10.33 -1.32
C THR A 166 -1.33 11.23 -0.42
N LYS A 167 -1.92 12.32 -0.95
CA LYS A 167 -2.72 13.28 -0.16
C LYS A 167 -4.20 13.29 -0.54
N THR A 168 -4.51 13.15 -1.82
CA THR A 168 -5.88 13.41 -2.33
C THR A 168 -6.62 12.13 -2.67
N SER A 169 -6.06 11.30 -3.57
CA SER A 169 -6.79 10.12 -4.08
C SER A 169 -6.60 8.86 -3.22
N GLY A 170 -5.56 8.81 -2.39
CA GLY A 170 -5.27 7.64 -1.54
C GLY A 170 -4.86 6.39 -2.34
N VAL A 171 -4.34 6.56 -3.56
CA VAL A 171 -3.84 5.45 -4.39
C VAL A 171 -2.44 5.03 -3.93
N ALA A 172 -1.57 6.00 -3.64
CA ALA A 172 -0.21 5.73 -3.19
C ALA A 172 -0.14 5.65 -1.67
N HIS A 173 0.67 4.71 -1.19
CA HIS A 173 0.84 4.42 0.23
C HIS A 173 1.95 5.28 0.85
N CYS A 174 3.03 5.53 0.10
CA CYS A 174 4.12 6.42 0.48
C CYS A 174 4.69 7.12 -0.76
N ALA A 175 5.38 8.24 -0.54
CA ALA A 175 6.22 8.87 -1.54
C ALA A 175 7.62 9.16 -0.95
N PHE A 176 8.65 9.06 -1.78
CA PHE A 176 10.06 9.25 -1.42
C PHE A 176 10.72 10.30 -2.32
N ASP A 177 11.77 10.97 -1.85
CA ASP A 177 12.32 12.14 -2.55
C ASP A 177 13.14 11.77 -3.78
N ASN A 178 13.61 10.51 -3.86
CA ASN A 178 14.39 10.01 -4.97
C ASN A 178 14.43 8.47 -4.98
N ASP A 179 14.88 7.92 -6.10
CA ASP A 179 15.00 6.48 -6.35
C ASP A 179 15.84 5.73 -5.31
N VAL A 180 16.93 6.33 -4.83
CA VAL A 180 17.83 5.69 -3.87
C VAL A 180 17.14 5.53 -2.52
N GLU A 181 16.48 6.58 -2.05
CA GLU A 181 15.64 6.52 -0.85
C GLU A 181 14.50 5.53 -1.04
N ALA A 182 13.80 5.59 -2.18
CA ALA A 182 12.67 4.73 -2.47
C ALA A 182 13.03 3.24 -2.40
N ILE A 183 14.16 2.84 -3.00
CA ILE A 183 14.66 1.45 -2.94
C ILE A 183 15.08 1.08 -1.51
N ARG A 184 15.71 2.00 -0.77
CA ARG A 184 16.10 1.76 0.62
C ARG A 184 14.89 1.52 1.52
N GLU A 185 13.88 2.37 1.43
CA GLU A 185 12.65 2.25 2.23
C GLU A 185 11.82 1.03 1.79
N MET A 186 11.81 0.67 0.51
CA MET A 186 11.21 -0.59 0.05
C MET A 186 11.88 -1.81 0.71
N ARG A 187 13.21 -1.80 0.86
CA ARG A 187 13.92 -2.88 1.57
C ARG A 187 13.60 -2.91 3.06
N ARG A 188 13.51 -1.74 3.71
CA ARG A 188 13.07 -1.62 5.11
C ARG A 188 11.65 -2.16 5.29
N PHE A 189 10.74 -1.81 4.38
CA PHE A 189 9.36 -2.27 4.38
C PHE A 189 9.27 -3.79 4.20
N PHE A 190 10.04 -4.35 3.25
CA PHE A 190 10.10 -5.78 2.98
C PHE A 190 10.47 -6.62 4.23
N ASP A 191 11.26 -6.07 5.15
CA ASP A 191 11.61 -6.75 6.40
C ASP A 191 10.44 -6.94 7.37
N PHE A 192 9.32 -6.23 7.20
CA PHE A 192 8.11 -6.45 7.99
C PHE A 192 7.23 -7.59 7.44
N LEU A 193 7.37 -7.91 6.16
CA LEU A 193 6.44 -8.83 5.49
C LEU A 193 6.90 -10.28 5.63
N PRO A 194 5.99 -11.27 5.77
CA PRO A 194 6.34 -12.67 5.48
C PRO A 194 6.61 -12.86 3.98
N LEU A 195 7.11 -14.03 3.56
CA LEU A 195 7.30 -14.31 2.13
C LEU A 195 5.99 -14.69 1.42
N ASN A 196 5.05 -15.26 2.16
CA ASN A 196 3.74 -15.71 1.68
C ASN A 196 2.77 -15.88 2.85
N ASN A 197 1.51 -16.13 2.56
CA ASN A 197 0.44 -16.30 3.54
C ASN A 197 0.49 -17.59 4.39
N LYS A 198 1.40 -18.53 4.08
CA LYS A 198 1.59 -19.75 4.89
C LYS A 198 2.68 -19.56 5.95
N GLU A 199 3.44 -18.47 5.88
CA GLU A 199 4.50 -18.14 6.80
C GLU A 199 4.06 -17.04 7.76
N LYS A 200 4.63 -17.05 8.97
CA LYS A 200 4.49 -15.93 9.90
C LYS A 200 5.47 -14.82 9.50
N PRO A 201 5.19 -13.56 9.88
CA PRO A 201 6.12 -12.47 9.69
C PRO A 201 7.50 -12.77 10.30
N PRO A 202 8.59 -12.26 9.72
CA PRO A 202 9.94 -12.52 10.21
C PRO A 202 10.11 -11.97 11.62
N VAL A 203 10.86 -12.72 12.44
CA VAL A 203 11.23 -12.31 13.80
C VAL A 203 12.70 -11.87 13.78
N ARG A 204 12.99 -10.70 14.34
CA ARG A 204 14.36 -10.24 14.58
C ARG A 204 14.70 -10.30 16.06
N LYS A 205 15.98 -10.37 16.41
CA LYS A 205 16.39 -10.10 17.80
C LYS A 205 16.03 -8.64 18.12
N SER A 206 15.35 -8.42 19.24
CA SER A 206 15.15 -7.08 19.79
C SER A 206 16.15 -6.88 20.93
N ASP A 207 16.78 -5.70 20.94
CA ASP A 207 17.55 -5.22 22.08
C ASP A 207 16.72 -4.27 22.96
N ASP A 208 15.44 -4.05 22.63
CA ASP A 208 14.48 -3.32 23.46
C ASP A 208 13.86 -4.25 24.52
N ASP A 209 13.81 -3.80 25.77
CA ASP A 209 13.29 -4.58 26.89
C ASP A 209 11.75 -4.55 26.86
N ARG A 210 11.14 -5.73 26.82
CA ARG A 210 9.68 -5.93 26.96
C ARG A 210 9.08 -5.26 28.20
N ASN A 211 9.87 -5.04 29.24
CA ASN A 211 9.46 -4.43 30.50
C ASN A 211 10.01 -3.00 30.64
N ARG A 212 10.48 -2.36 29.55
CA ARG A 212 10.96 -0.99 29.57
C ARG A 212 9.92 -0.07 30.21
N PRO A 213 10.28 0.70 31.26
CA PRO A 213 9.36 1.65 31.84
C PRO A 213 9.12 2.80 30.87
N VAL A 214 7.86 3.21 30.75
CA VAL A 214 7.45 4.29 29.83
C VAL A 214 6.59 5.32 30.58
N PRO A 215 7.18 6.04 31.57
CA PRO A 215 6.42 6.97 32.42
C PRO A 215 5.77 8.11 31.64
N THR A 216 6.27 8.43 30.44
CA THR A 216 5.68 9.43 29.56
C THR A 216 4.23 9.12 29.18
N LEU A 217 3.85 7.84 29.06
CA LEU A 217 2.49 7.43 28.69
C LEU A 217 1.43 7.92 29.70
N GLU A 218 1.80 8.12 30.96
CA GLU A 218 0.89 8.62 32.02
C GLU A 218 0.43 10.07 31.77
N SER A 219 1.15 10.81 30.92
CA SER A 219 0.95 12.26 30.73
C SER A 219 0.60 12.67 29.30
N ILE A 220 0.68 11.76 28.32
CA ILE A 220 0.40 12.09 26.91
C ILE A 220 -1.07 12.46 26.70
N VAL A 221 -1.99 11.73 27.33
CA VAL A 221 -3.42 11.98 27.21
C VAL A 221 -3.80 13.14 28.16
N PRO A 222 -4.23 14.30 27.65
CA PRO A 222 -4.56 15.44 28.48
C PRO A 222 -5.83 15.16 29.32
N PRO A 223 -5.89 15.64 30.58
CA PRO A 223 -7.10 15.53 31.39
C PRO A 223 -8.32 16.25 30.81
N ASP A 224 -8.11 17.34 30.07
CA ASP A 224 -9.19 18.04 29.37
C ASP A 224 -9.60 17.25 28.11
N PRO A 225 -10.85 16.77 28.02
CA PRO A 225 -11.31 15.96 26.90
C PRO A 225 -11.36 16.71 25.55
N ASN A 226 -11.26 18.04 25.56
CA ASN A 226 -11.25 18.88 24.36
C ASN A 226 -9.85 19.13 23.82
N VAL A 227 -8.80 18.87 24.60
CA VAL A 227 -7.41 19.04 24.17
C VAL A 227 -6.97 17.77 23.42
N PRO A 228 -6.57 17.87 22.13
CA PRO A 228 -6.06 16.73 21.39
C PRO A 228 -4.62 16.40 21.83
N TYR A 229 -4.17 15.19 21.51
CA TYR A 229 -2.78 14.76 21.65
C TYR A 229 -2.38 13.95 20.43
N ASN A 230 -1.07 13.81 20.21
CA ASN A 230 -0.55 13.06 19.09
C ASN A 230 -0.52 11.56 19.41
N MET A 231 -1.39 10.77 18.77
CA MET A 231 -1.40 9.33 18.96
C MET A 231 -0.07 8.66 18.53
N LYS A 232 0.70 9.27 17.63
CA LYS A 232 2.03 8.75 17.24
C LYS A 232 3.01 8.75 18.41
N ASP A 233 2.85 9.64 19.38
CA ASP A 233 3.70 9.67 20.57
C ASP A 233 3.47 8.40 21.42
N ILE A 234 2.24 7.89 21.48
CA ILE A 234 1.94 6.60 22.11
C ILE A 234 2.50 5.45 21.27
N ILE A 235 2.24 5.44 19.96
CA ILE A 235 2.71 4.37 19.06
C ILE A 235 4.22 4.18 19.15
N ASN A 236 4.99 5.26 19.02
CA ASN A 236 6.45 5.21 19.05
C ASN A 236 6.95 4.64 20.38
N GLN A 237 6.27 4.95 21.49
CA GLN A 237 6.65 4.45 22.79
C GLN A 237 6.33 2.95 23.01
N LEU A 238 5.39 2.39 22.24
CA LEU A 238 4.99 0.97 22.34
C LEU A 238 5.81 0.04 21.46
N VAL A 239 6.32 0.52 20.32
CA VAL A 239 7.08 -0.31 19.37
C VAL A 239 8.55 -0.36 19.72
N ASP A 240 9.18 -1.50 19.44
CA ASP A 240 10.61 -1.73 19.66
C ASP A 240 11.44 -0.61 19.00
N SER A 241 12.33 0.00 19.79
CA SER A 241 13.28 1.01 19.33
C SER A 241 12.64 2.23 18.66
N PHE A 242 11.37 2.52 18.96
CA PHE A 242 10.60 3.62 18.36
C PHE A 242 10.51 3.54 16.83
N ASP A 243 10.69 2.34 16.25
CA ASP A 243 10.73 2.07 14.81
C ASP A 243 9.33 1.75 14.28
N PHE A 244 8.62 2.79 13.85
CA PHE A 244 7.31 2.70 13.21
C PHE A 244 7.42 3.04 11.71
N PHE A 245 6.99 2.12 10.86
CA PHE A 245 6.82 2.33 9.43
C PHE A 245 5.35 2.68 9.15
N GLU A 246 5.04 3.97 9.12
CA GLU A 246 3.69 4.46 8.85
C GLU A 246 3.31 4.28 7.37
N ILE A 247 2.06 3.90 7.14
CA ILE A 247 1.46 3.74 5.82
C ILE A 247 0.43 4.84 5.61
N MET A 248 0.50 5.51 4.45
CA MET A 248 -0.34 6.63 4.08
C MET A 248 -0.31 7.76 5.13
N PRO A 249 0.87 8.27 5.53
CA PRO A 249 0.97 9.32 6.56
C PRO A 249 0.27 10.63 6.15
N ASP A 250 0.10 10.84 4.85
CA ASP A 250 -0.45 12.06 4.26
C ASP A 250 -1.93 11.98 3.82
N TYR A 251 -2.55 10.80 3.91
CA TYR A 251 -3.93 10.55 3.52
C TYR A 251 -4.77 10.05 4.69
N ALA A 252 -5.98 10.61 4.85
CA ALA A 252 -6.90 10.27 5.95
C ALA A 252 -6.19 10.27 7.32
N LYS A 253 -5.62 11.42 7.68
CA LYS A 253 -4.73 11.57 8.84
C LYS A 253 -5.41 11.33 10.19
N ASN A 254 -6.74 11.34 10.21
CA ASN A 254 -7.61 10.97 11.33
C ASN A 254 -7.52 9.49 11.75
N ILE A 255 -6.92 8.62 10.91
CA ILE A 255 -6.49 7.27 11.29
C ILE A 255 -5.04 7.02 10.88
N ILE A 256 -4.27 6.43 11.79
CA ILE A 256 -2.88 6.02 11.57
C ILE A 256 -2.89 4.51 11.37
N VAL A 257 -2.17 4.06 10.33
CA VAL A 257 -1.90 2.65 10.12
C VAL A 257 -0.43 2.45 9.78
N GLY A 258 0.14 1.33 10.17
CA GLY A 258 1.55 1.06 9.89
C GLY A 258 2.10 -0.13 10.64
N PHE A 259 3.37 -0.41 10.43
CA PHE A 259 4.05 -1.58 10.99
C PHE A 259 5.06 -1.18 12.04
N GLY A 260 5.08 -1.94 13.13
CA GLY A 260 6.11 -1.88 14.16
C GLY A 260 6.58 -3.27 14.53
N ARG A 261 7.38 -3.37 15.59
CA ARG A 261 7.70 -4.65 16.23
C ARG A 261 7.49 -4.57 17.74
N MET A 262 7.19 -5.71 18.34
CA MET A 262 7.15 -5.92 19.79
C MET A 262 7.87 -7.23 20.10
N GLU A 263 8.91 -7.19 20.95
CA GLU A 263 9.81 -8.33 21.18
C GLU A 263 10.38 -8.92 19.87
N GLY A 264 10.65 -8.04 18.89
CA GLY A 264 11.21 -8.40 17.59
C GLY A 264 10.20 -9.03 16.62
N ARG A 265 8.93 -9.16 17.01
CA ARG A 265 7.84 -9.70 16.17
C ARG A 265 7.07 -8.57 15.52
N VAL A 266 6.75 -8.70 14.24
CA VAL A 266 5.99 -7.69 13.49
C VAL A 266 4.56 -7.58 14.02
N VAL A 267 4.11 -6.34 14.19
CA VAL A 267 2.72 -5.99 14.51
C VAL A 267 2.21 -4.92 13.57
N GLY A 268 0.97 -5.04 13.13
CA GLY A 268 0.23 -3.99 12.46
C GLY A 268 -0.45 -3.11 13.51
N ILE A 269 -0.37 -1.80 13.36
CA ILE A 269 -1.01 -0.84 14.27
C ILE A 269 -2.11 -0.12 13.51
N VAL A 270 -3.28 -0.02 14.14
CA VAL A 270 -4.41 0.82 13.67
C VAL A 270 -4.79 1.75 14.83
N ALA A 271 -4.77 3.05 14.60
CA ALA A 271 -4.99 4.01 15.69
C ALA A 271 -5.75 5.25 15.25
N ASN A 272 -6.68 5.74 16.05
CA ASN A 272 -7.32 7.04 15.81
C ASN A 272 -6.32 8.18 16.10
N GLN A 273 -6.39 9.30 15.37
CA GLN A 273 -5.54 10.47 15.59
C GLN A 273 -6.37 11.66 16.09
N PRO A 274 -6.35 11.97 17.40
CA PRO A 274 -7.11 13.08 17.97
C PRO A 274 -6.75 14.46 17.41
N MET A 275 -5.52 14.65 16.91
CA MET A 275 -5.11 15.92 16.29
C MET A 275 -5.79 16.19 14.93
N GLU A 276 -6.41 15.18 14.34
CA GLU A 276 -6.96 15.23 12.98
C GLU A 276 -8.43 14.85 13.02
N LEU A 277 -9.32 15.79 12.71
CA LEU A 277 -10.78 15.62 12.81
C LEU A 277 -11.23 15.02 14.16
N ALA A 278 -10.53 15.35 15.25
CA ALA A 278 -10.78 14.83 16.60
C ALA A 278 -10.72 13.28 16.71
N GLY A 279 -10.09 12.58 15.76
CA GLY A 279 -10.04 11.12 15.70
C GLY A 279 -11.30 10.46 15.13
N CYS A 280 -12.25 11.23 14.58
CA CYS A 280 -13.46 10.70 13.95
C CYS A 280 -13.12 9.74 12.80
N LEU A 281 -13.94 8.70 12.63
CA LEU A 281 -13.94 7.89 11.41
C LEU A 281 -14.72 8.59 10.29
N ASP A 282 -14.30 8.40 9.05
CA ASP A 282 -14.90 8.97 7.84
C ASP A 282 -14.73 7.98 6.67
N ILE A 283 -15.20 8.34 5.46
CA ILE A 283 -15.07 7.48 4.28
C ILE A 283 -13.61 7.06 4.04
N ASN A 284 -12.69 8.03 4.04
CA ASN A 284 -11.32 7.80 3.63
C ASN A 284 -10.54 7.00 4.69
N SER A 285 -10.69 7.33 5.97
CA SER A 285 -10.09 6.55 7.07
C SER A 285 -10.63 5.13 7.14
N SER A 286 -11.92 4.92 6.87
CA SER A 286 -12.52 3.59 6.86
C SER A 286 -11.96 2.72 5.73
N VAL A 287 -11.78 3.27 4.53
CA VAL A 287 -11.17 2.56 3.40
C VAL A 287 -9.69 2.25 3.67
N LYS A 288 -8.94 3.24 4.17
CA LYS A 288 -7.52 3.10 4.56
C LYS A 288 -7.34 2.00 5.61
N GLY A 289 -8.06 2.10 6.71
CA GLY A 289 -8.02 1.11 7.80
C GLY A 289 -8.43 -0.28 7.35
N ALA A 290 -9.51 -0.39 6.56
CA ALA A 290 -10.02 -1.68 6.11
C ALA A 290 -9.00 -2.44 5.25
N ARG A 291 -8.38 -1.78 4.27
CA ARG A 291 -7.36 -2.42 3.41
C ARG A 291 -6.16 -2.87 4.24
N PHE A 292 -5.72 -2.05 5.19
CA PHE A 292 -4.60 -2.38 6.06
C PHE A 292 -4.89 -3.59 6.97
N VAL A 293 -6.07 -3.64 7.60
CA VAL A 293 -6.48 -4.77 8.45
C VAL A 293 -6.52 -6.07 7.66
N ARG A 294 -7.13 -6.06 6.46
CA ARG A 294 -7.21 -7.26 5.61
C ARG A 294 -5.84 -7.72 5.11
N PHE A 295 -4.93 -6.79 4.80
CA PHE A 295 -3.56 -7.13 4.45
C PHE A 295 -2.85 -7.83 5.62
N CYS A 296 -2.95 -7.24 6.83
CA CYS A 296 -2.36 -7.83 8.02
C CYS A 296 -2.88 -9.26 8.27
N ASP A 297 -4.20 -9.45 8.16
CA ASP A 297 -4.81 -10.76 8.32
C ASP A 297 -4.34 -11.78 7.28
N SER A 298 -4.34 -11.39 6.00
CA SER A 298 -3.91 -12.25 4.89
C SER A 298 -2.47 -12.75 5.02
N PHE A 299 -1.63 -12.02 5.77
CA PHE A 299 -0.21 -12.29 5.93
C PHE A 299 0.18 -12.57 7.38
N ASN A 300 -0.77 -13.03 8.21
CA ASN A 300 -0.52 -13.51 9.58
C ASN A 300 0.14 -12.47 10.50
N ILE A 301 -0.11 -11.18 10.26
CA ILE A 301 0.41 -10.07 11.07
C ILE A 301 -0.61 -9.75 12.17
N PRO A 302 -0.26 -9.90 13.46
CA PRO A 302 -1.10 -9.48 14.57
C PRO A 302 -1.43 -7.99 14.53
N ILE A 303 -2.62 -7.62 15.01
CA ILE A 303 -3.11 -6.25 14.96
C ILE A 303 -3.26 -5.68 16.37
N VAL A 304 -2.65 -4.53 16.61
CA VAL A 304 -2.84 -3.71 17.82
C VAL A 304 -3.65 -2.47 17.45
N THR A 305 -4.78 -2.28 18.13
CA THR A 305 -5.71 -1.18 17.88
C THR A 305 -5.68 -0.20 19.04
N LEU A 306 -5.36 1.08 18.77
CA LEU A 306 -5.37 2.15 19.78
C LEU A 306 -6.57 3.08 19.55
N VAL A 307 -7.46 3.18 20.53
CA VAL A 307 -8.79 3.76 20.33
C VAL A 307 -8.95 5.07 21.09
N ASP A 308 -9.14 6.15 20.33
CA ASP A 308 -9.65 7.44 20.79
C ASP A 308 -10.57 8.03 19.73
N VAL A 309 -11.80 7.49 19.65
CA VAL A 309 -12.78 7.78 18.61
C VAL A 309 -14.07 8.34 19.21
N PRO A 310 -14.48 9.58 18.85
CA PRO A 310 -15.73 10.16 19.33
C PRO A 310 -16.95 9.70 18.52
N GLY A 311 -16.74 9.10 17.34
CA GLY A 311 -17.80 8.71 16.41
C GLY A 311 -17.35 8.76 14.95
N PHE A 312 -18.32 8.78 14.04
CA PHE A 312 -18.10 9.09 12.63
C PHE A 312 -18.27 10.60 12.38
N LEU A 313 -17.56 11.13 11.39
CA LEU A 313 -17.68 12.52 10.95
C LEU A 313 -19.08 12.75 10.36
N PRO A 314 -19.87 13.70 10.90
CA PRO A 314 -21.19 14.02 10.35
C PRO A 314 -21.07 14.90 9.10
N GLY A 315 -22.06 14.82 8.21
CA GLY A 315 -22.19 15.74 7.07
C GLY A 315 -22.88 15.10 5.86
N THR A 316 -23.58 15.91 5.06
CA THR A 316 -24.24 15.44 3.82
C THR A 316 -23.25 14.84 2.83
N ASP A 317 -22.02 15.35 2.79
CA ASP A 317 -20.97 14.85 1.90
C ASP A 317 -20.55 13.42 2.27
N GLN A 318 -20.58 13.07 3.56
CA GLN A 318 -20.31 11.70 4.02
C GLN A 318 -21.46 10.76 3.64
N GLU A 319 -22.71 11.21 3.82
CA GLU A 319 -23.88 10.40 3.46
C GLU A 319 -23.98 10.18 1.95
N TYR A 320 -23.84 11.24 1.14
CA TYR A 320 -23.87 11.14 -0.32
C TYR A 320 -22.65 10.43 -0.89
N GLY A 321 -21.49 10.56 -0.23
CA GLY A 321 -20.30 9.77 -0.52
C GLY A 321 -20.42 8.29 -0.12
N GLY A 322 -21.50 7.90 0.56
CA GLY A 322 -21.82 6.51 0.89
C GLY A 322 -21.10 5.99 2.14
N ILE A 323 -20.97 6.80 3.18
CA ILE A 323 -20.32 6.42 4.45
C ILE A 323 -20.85 5.09 5.02
N ILE A 324 -22.13 4.76 4.85
CA ILE A 324 -22.69 3.47 5.28
C ILE A 324 -21.91 2.30 4.65
N ARG A 325 -21.67 2.35 3.33
CA ARG A 325 -20.93 1.30 2.60
C ARG A 325 -19.43 1.36 2.90
N HIS A 326 -18.86 2.56 2.99
CA HIS A 326 -17.42 2.74 3.18
C HIS A 326 -16.97 2.47 4.63
N GLY A 327 -17.71 2.95 5.61
CA GLY A 327 -17.54 2.66 7.04
C GLY A 327 -17.66 1.17 7.38
N ALA A 328 -18.63 0.48 6.75
CA ALA A 328 -18.80 -0.96 6.93
C ALA A 328 -17.59 -1.79 6.48
N LYS A 329 -16.70 -1.26 5.62
CA LYS A 329 -15.48 -1.99 5.20
C LYS A 329 -14.53 -2.23 6.38
N LEU A 330 -14.37 -1.26 7.27
CA LEU A 330 -13.49 -1.39 8.43
C LEU A 330 -14.08 -2.38 9.45
N LEU A 331 -15.40 -2.29 9.68
CA LEU A 331 -16.13 -3.26 10.49
C LEU A 331 -15.95 -4.67 9.95
N TYR A 332 -16.17 -4.86 8.64
CA TYR A 332 -16.00 -6.15 7.97
C TYR A 332 -14.58 -6.68 8.13
N ALA A 333 -13.57 -5.83 7.88
CA ALA A 333 -12.17 -6.22 7.97
C ALA A 333 -11.79 -6.74 9.37
N PHE A 334 -12.22 -6.06 10.44
CA PHE A 334 -11.96 -6.53 11.80
C PHE A 334 -12.74 -7.80 12.17
N ALA A 335 -13.99 -7.92 11.72
CA ALA A 335 -14.83 -9.09 12.00
C ALA A 335 -14.36 -10.36 11.25
N GLU A 336 -13.87 -10.19 10.01
CA GLU A 336 -13.27 -11.23 9.18
C GLU A 336 -11.94 -11.71 9.77
N ALA A 337 -11.11 -10.76 10.24
CA ALA A 337 -9.75 -11.04 10.67
C ALA A 337 -9.65 -12.12 11.77
N THR A 338 -8.76 -13.08 11.53
CA THR A 338 -8.49 -14.23 12.40
C THR A 338 -7.11 -14.20 13.04
N VAL A 339 -6.24 -13.29 12.62
CA VAL A 339 -5.00 -12.96 13.34
C VAL A 339 -5.26 -12.48 14.77
N PRO A 340 -4.29 -12.58 15.68
CA PRO A 340 -4.42 -12.04 17.03
C PRO A 340 -4.71 -10.53 17.00
N LYS A 341 -5.72 -10.12 17.76
CA LYS A 341 -6.19 -8.74 17.88
C LYS A 341 -6.15 -8.28 19.33
N ILE A 342 -5.40 -7.21 19.59
CA ILE A 342 -5.34 -6.54 20.88
C ILE A 342 -5.86 -5.12 20.69
N THR A 343 -6.77 -4.68 21.56
CA THR A 343 -7.31 -3.32 21.54
C THR A 343 -7.02 -2.62 22.86
N ILE A 344 -6.59 -1.37 22.82
CA ILE A 344 -6.39 -0.51 23.97
C ILE A 344 -7.18 0.79 23.73
N ILE A 345 -8.18 1.05 24.57
CA ILE A 345 -8.89 2.32 24.57
C ILE A 345 -8.07 3.32 25.39
N THR A 346 -7.61 4.41 24.77
CA THR A 346 -6.80 5.41 25.47
C THR A 346 -7.64 6.55 26.04
N ARG A 347 -8.78 6.89 25.41
CA ARG A 347 -9.69 7.94 25.90
C ARG A 347 -11.15 7.75 25.47
N LYS A 348 -11.52 8.14 24.23
CA LYS A 348 -12.92 8.09 23.76
C LYS A 348 -13.20 6.80 23.01
N ALA A 349 -14.37 6.21 23.24
CA ALA A 349 -14.88 5.12 22.41
C ALA A 349 -16.41 5.13 22.45
N TYR A 350 -17.04 5.83 21.50
CA TYR A 350 -18.48 6.10 21.54
C TYR A 350 -19.25 5.52 20.33
N GLY A 351 -20.48 5.08 20.60
CA GLY A 351 -21.45 4.66 19.58
C GLY A 351 -20.93 3.55 18.65
N GLY A 352 -21.39 3.55 17.40
CA GLY A 352 -20.96 2.54 16.42
C GLY A 352 -19.48 2.59 16.07
N ALA A 353 -18.77 3.68 16.34
CA ALA A 353 -17.33 3.74 16.12
C ALA A 353 -16.55 2.90 17.14
N TYR A 354 -17.04 2.78 18.39
CA TYR A 354 -16.51 1.81 19.35
C TYR A 354 -16.63 0.39 18.80
N ASP A 355 -17.78 0.03 18.24
CA ASP A 355 -17.99 -1.32 17.71
C ASP A 355 -17.00 -1.63 16.59
N VAL A 356 -16.81 -0.68 15.66
CA VAL A 356 -15.92 -0.77 14.50
C VAL A 356 -14.45 -0.92 14.88
N MET A 357 -13.97 -0.24 15.93
CA MET A 357 -12.56 -0.22 16.32
C MET A 357 -12.12 -1.45 17.11
N SER A 358 -12.28 -2.64 16.53
CA SER A 358 -11.85 -3.94 17.09
C SER A 358 -12.42 -4.20 18.50
N SER A 359 -13.73 -4.00 18.66
CA SER A 359 -14.44 -4.29 19.90
C SER A 359 -14.44 -5.79 20.23
N LYS A 360 -14.70 -6.13 21.51
CA LYS A 360 -14.84 -7.54 21.93
C LYS A 360 -15.91 -8.28 21.13
N HIS A 361 -16.98 -7.59 20.76
CA HIS A 361 -18.10 -8.13 19.99
C HIS A 361 -17.71 -8.49 18.55
N LEU A 362 -16.68 -7.85 17.99
CA LEU A 362 -16.06 -8.22 16.71
C LEU A 362 -14.91 -9.24 16.89
N ARG A 363 -14.98 -10.09 17.92
CA ARG A 363 -14.03 -11.17 18.19
C ARG A 363 -12.60 -10.66 18.48
N GLY A 364 -12.49 -9.50 19.15
CA GLY A 364 -11.23 -9.06 19.75
C GLY A 364 -10.73 -10.06 20.80
N ASP A 365 -9.46 -10.47 20.73
CA ASP A 365 -8.92 -11.47 21.64
C ASP A 365 -8.73 -10.86 23.04
N ILE A 366 -8.09 -9.69 23.11
CA ILE A 366 -7.81 -8.96 24.35
C ILE A 366 -8.18 -7.48 24.19
N ASN A 367 -8.90 -6.93 25.18
CA ASN A 367 -9.32 -5.53 25.21
C ASN A 367 -8.92 -4.91 26.55
N TYR A 368 -8.13 -3.84 26.51
CA TYR A 368 -7.70 -3.02 27.63
C TYR A 368 -8.31 -1.61 27.54
N ALA A 369 -8.32 -0.88 28.65
CA ALA A 369 -8.70 0.53 28.74
C ALA A 369 -7.88 1.21 29.84
#